data_AF-A0A6I3DAZ0-F1
#
_entry.id   AF-A0A6I3DAZ0-F1
#
_cell.length_a   1.000
_cell.length_b   1.000
_cell.length_c   1.000
_cell.angle_alpha   90.00
_cell.angle_beta   90.00
_cell.angle_gamma   90.00
#
_symmetry.space_group_name_H-M   'P 1'
#
loop_
_entity.id
_entity.type
_entity.pdbx_description
1 polymer ?
#
loop_
_entity_poly.entity_id
_entity_poly.type
_entity_poly.pdbx_seq_one_letter_code
_entity_poly.pdbx_strand_id
1 'polypeptide(L)'
;MSSLDLLVAKAKSWQAQDPDPETRAELDALISSHDEQALADRFGSRLGFGTAGLRGELGAGPNRMNRVLVAQAAVGIARYLKANFDDPSCVIGFDARKNSDVFAKDSAEIFAALGVRAYLYDTLVATPMVAFAVRELGCSAGVMVTASHNPPADNGYKVFDHTGSQIIPPMDALIAAEIGKFADNESVNDLVRSSDYQSVPASISADYLQGVSGLLNRHSDRKSLKIVYSALHGVGAKFIEKIFEISGMDPLIPVASQHKPDGTFPTVTFPNPEEPGAMDKSMETAKANNADLVLANDPDADRLCVAYRDS
;
A
#
# COMPACT_ATOMS: atom_id res chain seq x y z
N MET A 1 39.42 -3.15 -9.76
CA MET A 1 38.45 -2.82 -8.70
C MET A 1 37.82 -4.15 -8.29
N SER A 2 37.85 -4.50 -7.01
CA SER A 2 37.25 -5.77 -6.53
C SER A 2 35.72 -5.73 -6.66
N SER A 3 35.06 -6.89 -6.57
CA SER A 3 33.59 -7.00 -6.47
C SER A 3 33.05 -6.12 -5.34
N LEU A 4 33.67 -6.23 -4.16
CA LEU A 4 33.34 -5.41 -2.99
C LEU A 4 33.54 -3.91 -3.23
N ASP A 5 34.63 -3.48 -3.86
CA ASP A 5 34.85 -2.05 -4.16
C ASP A 5 33.73 -1.47 -5.04
N LEU A 6 33.26 -2.25 -6.04
CA LEU A 6 32.14 -1.85 -6.90
C LEU A 6 30.82 -1.75 -6.12
N LEU A 7 30.56 -2.72 -5.23
CA LEU A 7 29.37 -2.71 -4.37
C LEU A 7 29.39 -1.53 -3.39
N VAL A 8 30.53 -1.25 -2.75
CA VAL A 8 30.71 -0.09 -1.87
C VAL A 8 30.54 1.22 -2.63
N ALA A 9 31.07 1.33 -3.85
CA ALA A 9 30.87 2.52 -4.69
C ALA A 9 29.39 2.74 -5.03
N LYS A 10 28.65 1.69 -5.40
CA LYS A 10 27.21 1.74 -5.62
C LYS A 10 26.45 2.15 -4.35
N ALA A 11 26.81 1.57 -3.20
CA ALA A 11 26.18 1.87 -1.92
C ALA A 11 26.38 3.33 -1.50
N LYS A 12 27.60 3.85 -1.63
CA LYS A 12 27.88 5.27 -1.36
C LYS A 12 27.13 6.21 -2.31
N SER A 13 27.04 5.86 -3.59
CA SER A 13 26.27 6.64 -4.58
C SER A 13 24.77 6.67 -4.23
N TRP A 14 24.20 5.53 -3.84
CA TRP A 14 22.81 5.46 -3.37
C TRP A 14 22.60 6.26 -2.08
N GLN A 15 23.47 6.08 -1.10
CA GLN A 15 23.42 6.78 0.18
C GLN A 15 23.47 8.31 0.02
N ALA A 16 24.23 8.81 -0.95
CA ALA A 16 24.37 10.24 -1.21
C ALA A 16 23.07 10.92 -1.67
N GLN A 17 22.10 10.16 -2.18
CA GLN A 17 20.79 10.66 -2.61
C GLN A 17 19.63 10.15 -1.73
N ASP A 18 19.94 9.45 -0.64
CA ASP A 18 18.94 8.87 0.23
C ASP A 18 18.44 9.90 1.26
N PRO A 19 17.16 10.32 1.21
CA PRO A 19 16.65 11.32 2.15
C PRO A 19 16.31 10.72 3.52
N ASP A 20 16.39 9.40 3.70
CA ASP A 20 16.02 8.73 4.94
C ASP A 20 17.24 8.50 5.86
N PRO A 21 17.28 9.06 7.08
CA PRO A 21 18.38 8.83 8.00
C PRO A 21 18.50 7.36 8.45
N GLU A 22 17.41 6.59 8.47
CA GLU A 22 17.44 5.18 8.90
C GLU A 22 18.18 4.31 7.89
N THR A 23 17.82 4.37 6.61
CA THR A 23 18.48 3.57 5.56
C THR A 23 19.89 4.10 5.25
N ARG A 24 20.17 5.39 5.47
CA ARG A 24 21.55 5.90 5.44
C ARG A 24 22.42 5.28 6.53
N ALA A 25 21.92 5.20 7.76
CA ALA A 25 22.64 4.58 8.87
C ALA A 25 22.84 3.07 8.65
N GLU A 26 21.84 2.40 8.06
CA GLU A 26 21.96 1.01 7.62
C GLU A 26 23.12 0.83 6.63
N LEU A 27 23.22 1.68 5.59
CA LEU A 27 24.33 1.61 4.64
C LEU A 27 25.68 1.93 5.26
N ASP A 28 25.76 2.92 6.16
CA ASP A 28 27.00 3.24 6.88
C ASP A 28 27.54 2.01 7.63
N ALA A 29 26.65 1.26 8.30
CA ALA A 29 27.01 0.05 9.02
C ALA A 29 27.54 -1.04 8.07
N LEU A 30 26.83 -1.31 6.97
CA LEU A 30 27.21 -2.33 5.97
C LEU A 30 28.52 -2.01 5.25
N ILE A 31 28.73 -0.73 4.91
CA ILE A 31 29.96 -0.26 4.28
C ILE A 31 31.13 -0.38 5.26
N SER A 32 30.95 0.01 6.52
CA SER A 32 32.01 -0.03 7.53
C SER A 32 32.42 -1.47 7.89
N SER A 33 31.45 -2.38 7.95
CA SER A 33 31.70 -3.81 8.22
C SER A 33 32.26 -4.58 7.03
N HIS A 34 32.30 -3.99 5.83
CA HIS A 34 32.69 -4.67 4.58
C HIS A 34 31.88 -5.95 4.33
N ASP A 35 30.58 -5.92 4.66
CA ASP A 35 29.69 -7.07 4.48
C ASP A 35 29.32 -7.26 3.00
N GLU A 36 30.21 -7.95 2.27
CA GLU A 36 30.06 -8.16 0.83
C GLU A 36 28.75 -8.87 0.48
N GLN A 37 28.32 -9.84 1.29
CA GLN A 37 27.09 -10.59 1.03
C GLN A 37 25.85 -9.71 1.17
N ALA A 38 25.76 -8.94 2.27
CA ALA A 38 24.66 -8.04 2.51
C ALA A 38 24.60 -6.88 1.50
N LEU A 39 25.75 -6.41 1.03
CA LEU A 39 25.84 -5.43 -0.05
C LEU A 39 25.43 -6.04 -1.41
N ALA A 40 25.87 -7.26 -1.70
CA ALA A 40 25.48 -7.96 -2.93
C ALA A 40 23.98 -8.21 -3.00
N ASP A 41 23.34 -8.57 -1.87
CA ASP A 41 21.89 -8.76 -1.79
C ASP A 41 21.09 -7.48 -2.07
N ARG A 42 21.61 -6.32 -1.64
CA ARG A 42 20.95 -5.02 -1.81
C ARG A 42 21.26 -4.34 -3.16
N PHE A 43 22.46 -4.53 -3.70
CA PHE A 43 22.99 -3.81 -4.87
C PHE A 43 23.32 -4.69 -6.09
N GLY A 44 23.10 -6.01 -5.98
CA GLY A 44 23.23 -6.96 -7.09
C GLY A 44 22.05 -6.90 -8.06
N SER A 45 20.88 -6.48 -7.59
CA SER A 45 19.66 -6.32 -8.38
C SER A 45 18.89 -5.06 -7.95
N ARG A 46 17.72 -4.85 -8.58
CA ARG A 46 16.77 -3.80 -8.24
C ARG A 46 15.39 -4.45 -8.11
N LEU A 47 14.54 -3.93 -7.21
CA LEU A 47 13.14 -4.29 -7.20
C LEU A 47 12.50 -3.94 -8.54
N GLY A 48 11.94 -4.96 -9.20
CA GLY A 48 11.26 -4.81 -10.48
C GLY A 48 9.90 -4.12 -10.31
N PHE A 49 9.63 -3.12 -11.14
CA PHE A 49 8.29 -2.55 -11.29
C PHE A 49 7.51 -3.34 -12.36
N GLY A 50 6.28 -3.75 -12.06
CA GLY A 50 5.43 -4.46 -13.01
C GLY A 50 3.94 -4.27 -12.72
N THR A 51 3.12 -5.21 -13.19
CA THR A 51 1.65 -5.23 -12.96
C THR A 51 1.29 -5.08 -11.48
N ALA A 52 2.05 -5.72 -10.58
CA ALA A 52 1.87 -5.63 -9.13
C ALA A 52 2.41 -4.33 -8.50
N GLY A 53 2.98 -3.43 -9.30
CA GLY A 53 3.71 -2.26 -8.85
C GLY A 53 5.09 -2.64 -8.30
N LEU A 54 5.48 -2.03 -7.17
CA LEU A 54 6.66 -2.43 -6.40
C LEU A 54 6.26 -3.21 -5.15
N ARG A 55 7.09 -4.17 -4.75
CA ARG A 55 6.95 -4.88 -3.49
C ARG A 55 8.30 -5.42 -3.04
N GLY A 56 8.60 -5.27 -1.76
CA GLY A 56 9.79 -5.86 -1.17
C GLY A 56 10.01 -5.41 0.27
N GLU A 57 11.01 -6.00 0.89
CA GLU A 57 11.45 -5.67 2.23
C GLU A 57 11.88 -4.20 2.31
N LEU A 58 11.53 -3.52 3.40
CA LEU A 58 12.02 -2.20 3.74
C LEU A 58 13.53 -2.26 4.02
N GLY A 59 14.26 -1.27 3.54
CA GLY A 59 15.69 -1.16 3.82
C GLY A 59 16.44 -0.40 2.74
N ALA A 60 17.75 -0.30 2.90
CA ALA A 60 18.58 0.46 2.00
C ALA A 60 18.93 -0.27 0.69
N GLY A 61 19.12 0.52 -0.37
CA GLY A 61 19.57 0.05 -1.68
C GLY A 61 18.44 -0.21 -2.69
N PRO A 62 18.80 -0.47 -3.96
CA PRO A 62 17.84 -0.61 -5.06
C PRO A 62 16.98 -1.88 -5.00
N ASN A 63 17.43 -2.92 -4.29
CA ASN A 63 16.66 -4.16 -4.07
C ASN A 63 15.84 -4.14 -2.76
N ARG A 64 15.46 -2.95 -2.27
CA ARG A 64 14.64 -2.74 -1.08
C ARG A 64 13.65 -1.59 -1.28
N MET A 65 12.53 -1.64 -0.55
CA MET A 65 11.58 -0.53 -0.49
C MET A 65 12.15 0.58 0.41
N ASN A 66 12.28 1.77 -0.14
CA ASN A 66 12.76 2.96 0.56
C ASN A 66 12.34 4.23 -0.21
N ARG A 67 12.64 5.39 0.38
CA ARG A 67 12.27 6.70 -0.17
C ARG A 67 12.93 7.00 -1.51
N VAL A 68 14.15 6.52 -1.78
CA VAL A 68 14.81 6.68 -3.09
C VAL A 68 14.04 5.90 -4.16
N LEU A 69 13.76 4.62 -3.92
CA LEU A 69 13.04 3.78 -4.88
C LEU A 69 11.62 4.32 -5.16
N VAL A 70 10.93 4.78 -4.11
CA VAL A 70 9.60 5.40 -4.21
C VAL A 70 9.65 6.72 -4.99
N ALA A 71 10.65 7.57 -4.76
CA ALA A 71 10.82 8.81 -5.52
C ALA A 71 11.04 8.52 -7.02
N GLN A 72 11.89 7.54 -7.34
CA GLN A 72 12.11 7.11 -8.72
C GLN A 72 10.82 6.56 -9.37
N ALA A 73 10.02 5.79 -8.61
CA ALA A 73 8.72 5.30 -9.06
C ALA A 73 7.73 6.43 -9.34
N ALA A 74 7.62 7.39 -8.41
CA ALA A 74 6.75 8.56 -8.56
C ALA A 74 7.13 9.39 -9.80
N VAL A 75 8.43 9.61 -10.06
CA VAL A 75 8.88 10.31 -11.28
C VAL A 75 8.48 9.54 -12.54
N GLY A 76 8.69 8.22 -12.56
CA GLY A 76 8.35 7.39 -13.71
C GLY A 76 6.84 7.40 -14.02
N ILE A 77 6.01 7.29 -12.99
CA ILE A 77 4.55 7.43 -13.10
C ILE A 77 4.20 8.83 -13.60
N ALA A 78 4.77 9.89 -13.02
CA ALA A 78 4.46 11.26 -13.41
C ALA A 78 4.77 11.52 -14.90
N ARG A 79 5.94 11.07 -15.37
CA ARG A 79 6.35 11.19 -16.77
C ARG A 79 5.42 10.45 -17.71
N TYR A 80 5.06 9.22 -17.35
CA TYR A 80 4.08 8.45 -18.11
C TYR A 80 2.73 9.19 -18.19
N LEU A 81 2.19 9.67 -17.06
CA LEU A 81 0.90 10.36 -17.05
C LEU A 81 0.92 11.63 -17.90
N LYS A 82 1.96 12.47 -17.78
CA LYS A 82 2.11 13.69 -18.57
C LYS A 82 2.21 13.44 -20.08
N ALA A 83 2.74 12.29 -20.47
CA ALA A 83 2.87 11.93 -21.88
C ALA A 83 1.57 11.37 -22.49
N ASN A 84 0.64 10.90 -21.66
CA ASN A 84 -0.54 10.14 -22.11
C ASN A 84 -1.89 10.77 -21.73
N PHE A 85 -1.89 11.82 -20.90
CA PHE A 85 -3.11 12.50 -20.45
C PHE A 85 -2.92 14.02 -20.54
N ASP A 86 -3.94 14.72 -21.05
CA ASP A 86 -3.93 16.19 -21.15
C ASP A 86 -3.99 16.85 -19.76
N ASP A 87 -4.76 16.27 -18.84
CA ASP A 87 -4.92 16.70 -17.44
C ASP A 87 -4.41 15.61 -16.47
N PRO A 88 -3.08 15.40 -16.36
CA PRO A 88 -2.52 14.31 -15.60
C PRO A 88 -2.82 14.47 -14.10
N SER A 89 -3.38 13.43 -13.50
CA SER A 89 -3.82 13.44 -12.11
C SER A 89 -3.68 12.08 -11.43
N CYS A 90 -3.45 12.08 -10.13
CA CYS A 90 -3.28 10.87 -9.34
C CYS A 90 -3.89 11.00 -7.94
N VAL A 91 -4.60 9.96 -7.48
CA VAL A 91 -5.02 9.82 -6.08
C VAL A 91 -4.12 8.82 -5.36
N ILE A 92 -3.71 9.14 -4.13
CA ILE A 92 -2.75 8.37 -3.34
C ILE A 92 -3.36 8.00 -1.99
N GLY A 93 -3.35 6.71 -1.66
CA GLY A 93 -3.72 6.17 -0.36
C GLY A 93 -2.61 5.30 0.25
N PHE A 94 -2.75 4.96 1.53
CA PHE A 94 -1.77 4.17 2.25
C PHE A 94 -2.40 3.36 3.40
N ASP A 95 -1.75 2.24 3.74
CA ASP A 95 -2.10 1.38 4.88
C ASP A 95 -1.26 1.70 6.13
N ALA A 96 -1.39 0.86 7.16
CA ALA A 96 -0.75 1.06 8.46
C ALA A 96 0.72 0.58 8.55
N ARG A 97 1.32 0.13 7.44
CA ARG A 97 2.71 -0.36 7.46
C ARG A 97 3.68 0.79 7.71
N LYS A 98 4.86 0.42 8.22
CA LYS A 98 5.95 1.39 8.43
C LYS A 98 6.27 2.11 7.11
N ASN A 99 6.38 3.43 7.20
CA ASN A 99 6.66 4.35 6.10
C ASN A 99 5.60 4.43 4.99
N SER A 100 4.43 3.78 5.11
CA SER A 100 3.40 3.89 4.07
C SER A 100 2.91 5.32 3.89
N ASP A 101 2.73 6.06 4.99
CA ASP A 101 2.41 7.49 5.03
C ASP A 101 3.53 8.36 4.43
N VAL A 102 4.78 8.06 4.76
CA VAL A 102 5.96 8.77 4.23
C VAL A 102 6.07 8.60 2.72
N PHE A 103 5.92 7.38 2.21
CA PHE A 103 5.98 7.08 0.78
C PHE A 103 4.81 7.70 0.01
N ALA A 104 3.61 7.72 0.59
CA ALA A 104 2.45 8.36 0.00
C ALA A 104 2.66 9.89 -0.11
N LYS A 105 3.17 10.52 0.95
CA LYS A 105 3.48 11.95 0.96
C LYS A 105 4.60 12.30 -0.03
N ASP A 106 5.69 11.54 -0.05
CA ASP A 106 6.78 11.72 -1.02
C ASP A 106 6.25 11.69 -2.46
N SER A 107 5.35 10.75 -2.75
CA SER A 107 4.73 10.63 -4.06
C SER A 107 3.88 11.84 -4.41
N ALA A 108 3.01 12.28 -3.49
CA ALA A 108 2.15 13.45 -3.69
C ALA A 108 2.99 14.72 -3.95
N GLU A 109 4.08 14.92 -3.20
CA GLU A 109 4.96 16.07 -3.36
C GLU A 109 5.68 16.09 -4.71
N ILE A 110 6.14 14.92 -5.18
CA ILE A 110 6.82 14.76 -6.47
C ILE A 110 5.83 14.93 -7.61
N PHE A 111 4.62 14.35 -7.51
CA PHE A 111 3.56 14.51 -8.50
C PHE A 111 3.19 15.99 -8.67
N ALA A 112 2.92 16.70 -7.57
CA ALA A 112 2.60 18.11 -7.59
C ALA A 112 3.71 18.95 -8.23
N ALA A 113 4.97 18.71 -7.85
CA ALA A 113 6.12 19.42 -8.43
C ALA A 113 6.31 19.18 -9.93
N LEU A 114 5.96 17.99 -10.42
CA LEU A 114 6.07 17.64 -11.83
C LEU A 114 4.85 18.08 -12.66
N GLY A 115 3.85 18.71 -12.05
CA GLY A 115 2.64 19.17 -12.72
C GLY A 115 1.57 18.09 -12.91
N VAL A 116 1.59 17.04 -12.08
CA VAL A 116 0.51 16.06 -11.95
C VAL A 116 -0.36 16.48 -10.77
N ARG A 117 -1.66 16.67 -10.99
CA ARG A 117 -2.60 17.03 -9.92
C ARG A 117 -2.72 15.86 -8.94
N ALA A 118 -2.24 16.03 -7.72
CA ALA A 118 -2.21 14.99 -6.72
C ALA A 118 -3.32 15.15 -5.67
N TYR A 119 -4.00 14.06 -5.34
CA TYR A 119 -4.91 13.96 -4.21
C TYR A 119 -4.36 12.95 -3.20
N LEU A 120 -4.15 13.34 -1.94
CA LEU A 120 -3.66 12.45 -0.88
C LEU A 120 -4.76 12.20 0.14
N TYR A 121 -4.98 10.94 0.51
CA TYR A 121 -5.81 10.63 1.69
C TYR A 121 -5.11 11.10 2.97
N ASP A 122 -5.81 11.81 3.85
CA ASP A 122 -5.23 12.29 5.12
C ASP A 122 -5.13 11.19 6.20
N THR A 123 -5.76 10.03 5.96
CA THR A 123 -5.82 8.91 6.90
C THR A 123 -5.66 7.59 6.19
N LEU A 124 -5.38 6.53 6.96
CA LEU A 124 -5.39 5.14 6.50
C LEU A 124 -6.67 4.82 5.70
N VAL A 125 -6.50 4.14 4.57
CA VAL A 125 -7.59 3.85 3.63
C VAL A 125 -7.49 2.44 3.07
N ALA A 126 -8.63 1.80 2.79
CA ALA A 126 -8.66 0.49 2.15
C ALA A 126 -8.32 0.62 0.65
N THR A 127 -7.59 -0.35 0.11
CA THR A 127 -7.23 -0.43 -1.31
C THR A 127 -8.40 -0.20 -2.27
N PRO A 128 -9.59 -0.82 -2.10
CA PRO A 128 -10.72 -0.59 -3.01
C PRO A 128 -11.26 0.85 -3.01
N MET A 129 -11.02 1.63 -1.95
CA MET A 129 -11.44 3.04 -1.90
C MET A 129 -10.52 3.96 -2.71
N VAL A 130 -9.24 3.59 -2.88
CA VAL A 130 -8.34 4.30 -3.82
C VAL A 130 -8.81 4.05 -5.25
N ALA A 131 -9.07 2.80 -5.62
CA ALA A 131 -9.62 2.44 -6.93
C ALA A 131 -10.96 3.15 -7.24
N PHE A 132 -11.84 3.23 -6.24
CA PHE A 132 -13.08 4.00 -6.35
C PHE A 132 -12.82 5.50 -6.55
N ALA A 133 -11.94 6.10 -5.74
CA ALA A 133 -11.61 7.52 -5.83
C ALA A 133 -11.00 7.90 -7.19
N VAL A 134 -10.24 7.00 -7.84
CA VAL A 134 -9.76 7.23 -9.20
C VAL A 134 -10.91 7.55 -10.14
N ARG A 135 -11.97 6.74 -10.10
CA ARG A 135 -13.13 6.90 -10.98
C ARG A 135 -13.96 8.12 -10.63
N GLU A 136 -14.22 8.35 -9.35
CA GLU A 136 -15.07 9.46 -8.91
C GLU A 136 -14.41 10.83 -9.07
N LEU A 137 -13.09 10.92 -8.91
CA LEU A 137 -12.33 12.17 -9.12
C LEU A 137 -11.90 12.36 -10.58
N GLY A 138 -12.11 11.35 -11.44
CA GLY A 138 -11.65 11.35 -12.82
C GLY A 138 -10.12 11.37 -12.93
N CYS A 139 -9.41 10.75 -12.00
CA CYS A 139 -7.95 10.74 -11.98
C CYS A 139 -7.39 9.87 -13.12
N SER A 140 -6.22 10.25 -13.65
CA SER A 140 -5.49 9.46 -14.65
C SER A 140 -4.91 8.16 -14.09
N ALA A 141 -4.64 8.11 -12.78
CA ALA A 141 -4.15 6.93 -12.08
C ALA A 141 -4.46 6.98 -10.58
N GLY A 142 -4.26 5.84 -9.90
CA GLY A 142 -4.24 5.75 -8.44
C GLY A 142 -2.98 5.07 -7.94
N VAL A 143 -2.53 5.42 -6.74
CA VAL A 143 -1.44 4.75 -6.02
C VAL A 143 -1.95 4.31 -4.66
N MET A 144 -1.73 3.05 -4.32
CA MET A 144 -1.94 2.54 -2.97
C MET A 144 -0.63 2.02 -2.41
N VAL A 145 -0.14 2.67 -1.36
CA VAL A 145 1.07 2.24 -0.65
C VAL A 145 0.70 1.15 0.36
N THR A 146 1.02 -0.08 -0.03
CA THR A 146 0.75 -1.28 0.76
C THR A 146 1.48 -2.49 0.16
N ALA A 147 1.87 -3.43 1.01
CA ALA A 147 2.25 -4.79 0.59
C ALA A 147 1.12 -5.81 0.80
N SER A 148 -0.12 -5.37 1.03
CA SER A 148 -1.29 -6.22 1.28
C SER A 148 -1.05 -7.18 2.45
N HIS A 149 -0.97 -8.48 2.18
CA HIS A 149 -0.83 -9.54 3.16
C HIS A 149 0.62 -9.97 3.44
N ASN A 150 1.61 -9.29 2.86
CA ASN A 150 3.02 -9.62 3.06
C ASN A 150 3.48 -9.44 4.53
N PRO A 151 4.65 -9.99 4.92
CA PRO A 151 5.20 -9.83 6.27
C PRO A 151 5.37 -8.35 6.69
N PRO A 152 5.49 -8.05 8.00
CA PRO A 152 5.64 -6.68 8.52
C PRO A 152 6.82 -5.90 7.94
N ALA A 153 7.92 -6.58 7.61
CA ALA A 153 9.12 -5.97 7.07
C ALA A 153 8.94 -5.49 5.62
N ASP A 154 7.90 -5.92 4.93
CA ASP A 154 7.64 -5.54 3.54
C ASP A 154 6.75 -4.29 3.46
N ASN A 155 7.01 -3.49 2.43
CA ASN A 155 6.08 -2.50 1.93
C ASN A 155 5.92 -2.63 0.40
N GLY A 156 5.02 -1.86 -0.19
CA GLY A 156 4.71 -1.96 -1.60
C GLY A 156 4.02 -0.71 -2.14
N TYR A 157 3.86 -0.69 -3.45
CA TYR A 157 3.43 0.48 -4.20
C TYR A 157 2.57 0.02 -5.36
N LYS A 158 1.27 -0.19 -5.12
CA LYS A 158 0.29 -0.64 -6.14
C LYS A 158 -0.13 0.55 -7.00
N VAL A 159 -0.32 0.33 -8.30
CA VAL A 159 -0.77 1.37 -9.24
C VAL A 159 -2.04 0.92 -9.95
N PHE A 160 -3.00 1.84 -10.03
CA PHE A 160 -4.25 1.71 -10.75
C PHE A 160 -4.27 2.63 -11.97
N ASP A 161 -4.84 2.17 -13.08
CA ASP A 161 -5.11 3.00 -14.25
C ASP A 161 -6.32 3.91 -14.03
N HIS A 162 -6.66 4.74 -15.03
CA HIS A 162 -7.78 5.68 -15.00
C HIS A 162 -9.17 5.03 -14.84
N THR A 163 -9.28 3.70 -14.98
CA THR A 163 -10.52 2.94 -14.73
C THR A 163 -10.63 2.48 -13.28
N GLY A 164 -9.60 2.73 -12.45
CA GLY A 164 -9.49 2.18 -11.10
C GLY A 164 -9.06 0.71 -11.09
N SER A 165 -8.63 0.17 -12.23
CA SER A 165 -8.15 -1.22 -12.33
C SER A 165 -6.64 -1.29 -12.14
N GLN A 166 -6.12 -2.41 -11.66
CA GLN A 166 -4.69 -2.63 -11.58
C GLN A 166 -4.05 -2.50 -12.97
N ILE A 167 -2.91 -1.80 -13.07
CA ILE A 167 -2.20 -1.64 -14.34
C ILE A 167 -1.75 -2.98 -14.91
N ILE A 168 -1.80 -3.11 -16.24
CA ILE A 168 -1.33 -4.28 -17.01
C ILE A 168 -0.43 -3.82 -18.17
N PRO A 169 0.25 -4.73 -18.87
CA PRO A 169 0.97 -4.37 -20.09
C PRO A 169 0.06 -3.71 -21.14
N PRO A 170 0.54 -2.67 -21.85
CA PRO A 170 1.91 -2.16 -21.85
C PRO A 170 2.20 -1.05 -20.81
N MET A 171 1.21 -0.62 -20.01
CA MET A 171 1.35 0.54 -19.11
C MET A 171 2.44 0.32 -18.06
N ASP A 172 2.48 -0.85 -17.45
CA ASP A 172 3.49 -1.21 -16.45
C ASP A 172 4.93 -1.14 -17.00
N ALA A 173 5.18 -1.67 -18.19
CA ALA A 173 6.47 -1.64 -18.86
C ALA A 173 6.87 -0.22 -19.27
N LEU A 174 5.92 0.61 -19.71
CA LEU A 174 6.17 2.01 -20.06
C LEU A 174 6.55 2.84 -18.82
N ILE A 175 5.85 2.63 -17.70
CA ILE A 175 6.22 3.25 -16.41
C ILE A 175 7.60 2.76 -15.97
N ALA A 176 7.85 1.45 -16.00
CA ALA A 176 9.14 0.87 -15.64
C ALA A 176 10.30 1.46 -16.47
N ALA A 177 10.07 1.72 -17.75
CA ALA A 177 11.06 2.36 -18.62
C ALA A 177 11.36 3.81 -18.17
N GLU A 178 10.35 4.60 -17.81
CA GLU A 178 10.55 5.96 -17.28
C GLU A 178 11.26 5.96 -15.91
N ILE A 179 10.97 4.98 -15.06
CA ILE A 179 11.68 4.76 -13.78
C ILE A 179 13.17 4.48 -14.05
N GLY A 180 13.47 3.58 -14.98
CA GLY A 180 14.84 3.25 -15.37
C GLY A 180 15.60 4.46 -15.92
N LYS A 181 14.99 5.20 -16.85
CA LYS A 181 15.58 6.43 -17.40
C LYS A 181 15.97 7.43 -16.33
N PHE A 182 15.09 7.67 -15.34
CA PHE A 182 15.41 8.57 -14.23
C PHE A 182 16.54 8.01 -13.37
N ALA A 183 16.47 6.74 -12.98
CA ALA A 183 17.47 6.13 -12.11
C ALA A 183 18.88 6.05 -12.72
N ASP A 184 18.97 5.96 -14.06
CA ASP A 184 20.24 5.86 -14.76
C ASP A 184 20.89 7.23 -15.03
N ASN A 185 20.10 8.31 -15.11
CA ASN A 185 20.55 9.60 -15.64
C ASN A 185 20.36 10.79 -14.68
N GLU A 186 19.60 10.63 -13.59
CA GLU A 186 19.17 11.73 -12.71
C GLU A 186 19.30 11.35 -11.22
N SER A 187 19.20 12.34 -10.33
CA SER A 187 19.34 12.16 -8.88
C SER A 187 18.07 12.56 -8.13
N VAL A 188 17.74 11.82 -7.07
CA VAL A 188 16.65 12.18 -6.15
C VAL A 188 16.92 13.52 -5.44
N ASN A 189 18.19 13.91 -5.25
CA ASN A 189 18.55 15.19 -4.63
C ASN A 189 18.10 16.42 -5.43
N ASP A 190 17.98 16.27 -6.75
CA ASP A 190 17.61 17.35 -7.66
C ASP A 190 16.09 17.45 -7.86
N LEU A 191 15.33 16.54 -7.25
CA LEU A 191 13.87 16.56 -7.35
C LEU A 191 13.29 17.73 -6.56
N VAL A 192 12.63 18.63 -7.29
CA VAL A 192 11.74 19.62 -6.69
C VAL A 192 10.55 18.90 -6.07
N ARG A 193 10.13 19.38 -4.90
CA ARG A 193 8.95 18.92 -4.16
C ARG A 193 8.00 20.08 -3.98
N SER A 194 6.70 19.81 -4.07
CA SER A 194 5.66 20.81 -3.88
C SER A 194 4.61 20.29 -2.92
N SER A 195 4.22 21.10 -1.93
CA SER A 195 3.08 20.80 -1.06
C SER A 195 1.74 21.15 -1.70
N ASP A 196 1.71 21.53 -2.99
CA ASP A 196 0.49 21.87 -3.75
C ASP A 196 -0.25 20.62 -4.23
N TYR A 197 -0.51 19.70 -3.30
CA TYR A 197 -1.40 18.56 -3.47
C TYR A 197 -2.66 18.78 -2.62
N GLN A 198 -3.75 18.13 -3.00
CA GLN A 198 -5.06 18.30 -2.36
C GLN A 198 -5.36 17.11 -1.44
N SER A 199 -6.09 17.33 -0.35
CA SER A 199 -6.67 16.22 0.39
C SER A 199 -7.82 15.61 -0.42
N VAL A 200 -7.97 14.28 -0.38
CA VAL A 200 -9.15 13.61 -0.97
C VAL A 200 -10.41 14.10 -0.26
N PRO A 201 -11.44 14.60 -0.98
CA PRO A 201 -12.67 15.08 -0.34
C PRO A 201 -13.34 13.98 0.49
N ALA A 202 -13.79 14.33 1.70
CA ALA A 202 -14.47 13.38 2.60
C ALA A 202 -15.73 12.75 1.98
N SER A 203 -16.37 13.45 1.03
CA SER A 203 -17.51 12.92 0.27
C SER A 203 -17.16 11.66 -0.51
N ILE A 204 -15.94 11.52 -1.05
CA ILE A 204 -15.53 10.32 -1.80
C ILE A 204 -15.60 9.07 -0.93
N SER A 205 -15.14 9.16 0.32
CA SER A 205 -15.26 8.06 1.27
C SER A 205 -16.72 7.78 1.63
N ALA A 206 -17.53 8.82 1.82
CA ALA A 206 -18.94 8.67 2.13
C ALA A 206 -19.72 8.01 0.98
N ASP A 207 -19.45 8.40 -0.27
CA ASP A 207 -20.08 7.87 -1.47
C ASP A 207 -19.75 6.39 -1.68
N TYR A 208 -18.48 6.00 -1.43
CA TYR A 208 -18.09 4.59 -1.43
C TYR A 208 -18.90 3.77 -0.43
N LEU A 209 -18.94 4.22 0.83
CA LEU A 209 -19.63 3.51 1.91
C LEU A 209 -21.14 3.42 1.62
N GLN A 210 -21.75 4.51 1.15
CA GLN A 210 -23.16 4.55 0.78
C GLN A 210 -23.48 3.63 -0.40
N GLY A 211 -22.60 3.58 -1.41
CA GLY A 211 -22.72 2.69 -2.56
C GLY A 211 -22.70 1.22 -2.16
N VAL A 212 -21.73 0.83 -1.33
CA VAL A 212 -21.62 -0.56 -0.82
C VAL A 212 -22.81 -0.92 0.07
N SER A 213 -23.21 -0.04 1.01
CA SER A 213 -24.39 -0.25 1.84
C SER A 213 -25.68 -0.40 1.02
N GLY A 214 -25.79 0.31 -0.11
CA GLY A 214 -26.91 0.18 -1.04
C GLY A 214 -27.06 -1.22 -1.66
N LEU A 215 -25.97 -2.00 -1.77
CA LEU A 215 -26.02 -3.39 -2.25
C LEU A 215 -26.69 -4.33 -1.25
N LEU A 216 -26.55 -4.05 0.05
CA LEU A 216 -27.11 -4.86 1.14
C LEU A 216 -28.63 -4.67 1.30
N ASN A 217 -29.16 -3.53 0.85
CA ASN A 217 -30.60 -3.20 0.92
C ASN A 217 -31.48 -4.03 -0.02
N ARG A 218 -30.91 -4.95 -0.81
CA ARG A 218 -31.65 -5.83 -1.73
C ARG A 218 -32.30 -7.03 -1.05
N HIS A 219 -32.01 -7.29 0.23
CA HIS A 219 -32.57 -8.40 0.99
C HIS A 219 -33.39 -7.88 2.18
N SER A 220 -34.69 -8.15 2.16
CA SER A 220 -35.66 -7.69 3.17
C SER A 220 -35.71 -8.57 4.42
N ASP A 221 -35.21 -9.80 4.34
CA ASP A 221 -35.25 -10.77 5.44
C ASP A 221 -33.86 -10.88 6.08
N ARG A 222 -33.58 -10.03 7.06
CA ARG A 222 -32.30 -10.01 7.78
C ARG A 222 -32.46 -10.79 9.07
N LYS A 223 -32.23 -12.11 9.01
CA LYS A 223 -31.96 -12.85 10.25
C LYS A 223 -30.77 -12.17 10.94
N SER A 224 -30.90 -11.95 12.25
CA SER A 224 -29.80 -11.45 13.09
C SER A 224 -28.69 -12.50 13.09
N LEU A 225 -27.69 -12.30 12.24
CA LEU A 225 -26.49 -13.14 12.19
C LEU A 225 -25.49 -12.57 13.18
N LYS A 226 -24.94 -13.43 14.03
CA LYS A 226 -23.79 -13.08 14.85
C LYS A 226 -22.53 -13.23 14.01
N ILE A 227 -21.95 -12.11 13.62
CA ILE A 227 -20.80 -12.09 12.72
C ILE A 227 -19.56 -11.65 13.49
N VAL A 228 -18.55 -12.51 13.55
CA VAL A 228 -17.21 -12.13 14.02
C VAL A 228 -16.44 -11.48 12.89
N TYR A 229 -15.73 -10.39 13.19
CA TYR A 229 -14.89 -9.70 12.23
C TYR A 229 -13.45 -9.55 12.72
N SER A 230 -12.49 -9.84 11.84
CA SER A 230 -11.09 -9.50 12.02
C SER A 230 -10.57 -8.66 10.85
N ALA A 231 -9.88 -7.57 11.18
CA ALA A 231 -9.12 -6.81 10.20
C ALA A 231 -7.70 -7.34 10.02
N LEU A 232 -7.27 -8.36 10.80
CA LEU A 232 -5.87 -8.80 10.88
C LEU A 232 -4.88 -7.64 11.08
N HIS A 233 -5.24 -6.69 11.95
CA HIS A 233 -4.52 -5.42 12.17
C HIS A 233 -4.44 -4.51 10.95
N GLY A 234 -5.36 -4.70 10.01
CA GLY A 234 -5.54 -3.90 8.82
C GLY A 234 -6.44 -2.69 9.01
N VAL A 235 -6.70 -2.03 7.89
CA VAL A 235 -7.49 -0.79 7.81
C VAL A 235 -8.99 -1.03 7.69
N GLY A 236 -9.42 -2.28 7.45
CA GLY A 236 -10.80 -2.62 7.07
C GLY A 236 -11.87 -2.35 8.14
N ALA A 237 -11.53 -2.47 9.44
CA ALA A 237 -12.50 -2.43 10.54
C ALA A 237 -13.40 -1.18 10.52
N LYS A 238 -12.79 0.00 10.43
CA LYS A 238 -13.51 1.28 10.41
C LYS A 238 -14.54 1.34 9.27
N PHE A 239 -14.21 0.77 8.11
CA PHE A 239 -15.05 0.86 6.91
C PHE A 239 -16.21 -0.14 6.96
N ILE A 240 -15.94 -1.40 7.32
CA ILE A 240 -16.98 -2.42 7.39
C ILE A 240 -17.98 -2.12 8.52
N GLU A 241 -17.52 -1.62 9.66
CA GLU A 241 -18.40 -1.20 10.76
C GLU A 241 -19.32 -0.07 10.32
N LYS A 242 -18.79 0.91 9.58
CA LYS A 242 -19.60 2.00 9.06
C LYS A 242 -20.61 1.53 8.01
N ILE A 243 -20.25 0.57 7.17
CA ILE A 243 -21.18 -0.07 6.22
C ILE A 243 -22.32 -0.77 6.96
N PHE A 244 -22.01 -1.50 8.03
CA PHE A 244 -23.01 -2.19 8.86
C PHE A 244 -23.95 -1.19 9.56
N GLU A 245 -23.40 -0.11 10.12
CA GLU A 245 -24.17 0.97 10.74
C GLU A 245 -25.13 1.63 9.73
N ILE A 246 -24.63 2.07 8.56
CA ILE A 246 -25.45 2.69 7.50
C ILE A 246 -26.53 1.73 7.02
N SER A 247 -26.23 0.43 6.96
CA SER A 247 -27.17 -0.59 6.49
C SER A 247 -28.17 -1.02 7.56
N GLY A 248 -28.06 -0.55 8.81
CA GLY A 248 -28.91 -0.99 9.92
C GLY A 248 -28.74 -2.48 10.27
N MET A 249 -27.53 -3.02 10.07
CA MET A 249 -27.19 -4.38 10.50
C MET A 249 -26.74 -4.40 11.96
N ASP A 250 -26.88 -5.55 12.61
CA ASP A 250 -26.35 -5.74 13.96
C ASP A 250 -24.83 -5.53 13.98
N PRO A 251 -24.27 -4.91 15.03
CA PRO A 251 -22.83 -4.70 15.14
C PRO A 251 -22.04 -6.00 15.01
N LEU A 252 -20.91 -5.90 14.32
CA LEU A 252 -19.92 -6.97 14.26
C LEU A 252 -19.34 -7.26 15.65
N ILE A 253 -18.95 -8.51 15.88
CA ILE A 253 -18.21 -8.93 17.06
C ILE A 253 -16.71 -8.84 16.71
N PRO A 254 -15.98 -7.85 17.21
CA PRO A 254 -14.59 -7.65 16.82
C PRO A 254 -13.70 -8.71 17.47
N VAL A 255 -12.73 -9.23 16.71
CA VAL A 255 -11.55 -9.89 17.29
C VAL A 255 -10.69 -8.78 17.90
N ALA A 256 -10.91 -8.48 19.18
CA ALA A 256 -10.37 -7.29 19.84
C ALA A 256 -8.85 -7.12 19.69
N SER A 257 -8.09 -8.22 19.68
CA SER A 257 -6.64 -8.19 19.53
C SER A 257 -6.15 -7.95 18.10
N GLN A 258 -7.02 -7.92 17.09
CA GLN A 258 -6.70 -7.75 15.66
C GLN A 258 -7.49 -6.59 15.03
N HIS A 259 -8.20 -5.80 15.83
CA HIS A 259 -9.18 -4.83 15.35
C HIS A 259 -8.56 -3.52 14.88
N LYS A 260 -7.59 -2.99 15.64
CA LYS A 260 -6.94 -1.72 15.32
C LYS A 260 -5.84 -1.92 14.27
N PRO A 261 -5.65 -0.95 13.36
CA PRO A 261 -4.53 -1.00 12.43
C PRO A 261 -3.18 -1.02 13.17
N ASP A 262 -2.33 -2.00 12.87
CA ASP A 262 -0.97 -2.15 13.39
C ASP A 262 -0.10 -2.87 12.35
N GLY A 263 0.80 -2.12 11.71
CA GLY A 263 1.68 -2.63 10.66
C GLY A 263 2.73 -3.65 11.12
N THR A 264 2.83 -3.94 12.42
CA THR A 264 3.69 -5.01 12.95
C THR A 264 2.98 -6.37 13.00
N PHE A 265 1.66 -6.40 12.78
CA PHE A 265 0.82 -7.60 12.75
C PHE A 265 1.04 -8.55 13.95
N PRO A 266 1.02 -8.08 15.21
CA PRO A 266 1.63 -8.75 16.37
C PRO A 266 1.02 -10.11 16.77
N THR A 267 -0.09 -10.51 16.16
CA THR A 267 -0.77 -11.78 16.47
C THR A 267 -0.62 -12.83 15.38
N VAL A 268 -0.03 -12.51 14.24
CA VAL A 268 0.08 -13.41 13.07
C VAL A 268 1.45 -13.28 12.44
N THR A 269 2.03 -14.40 12.00
CA THR A 269 3.31 -14.37 11.28
C THR A 269 3.13 -13.79 9.87
N PHE A 270 1.97 -14.03 9.27
CA PHE A 270 1.64 -13.60 7.93
C PHE A 270 0.16 -13.17 7.90
N PRO A 271 -0.15 -11.89 7.64
CA PRO A 271 -1.51 -11.36 7.73
C PRO A 271 -2.34 -11.67 6.47
N ASN A 272 -2.37 -12.93 6.04
CA ASN A 272 -3.25 -13.40 4.99
C ASN A 272 -4.29 -14.33 5.62
N PRO A 273 -5.59 -14.03 5.54
CA PRO A 273 -6.61 -14.85 6.19
C PRO A 273 -6.75 -16.26 5.56
N GLU A 274 -6.09 -16.53 4.43
CA GLU A 274 -5.98 -17.87 3.83
C GLU A 274 -4.85 -18.72 4.41
N GLU A 275 -3.93 -18.14 5.20
CA GLU A 275 -2.79 -18.87 5.76
C GLU A 275 -3.16 -19.64 7.04
N PRO A 276 -2.57 -20.83 7.25
CA PRO A 276 -2.73 -21.56 8.50
C PRO A 276 -2.36 -20.70 9.72
N GLY A 277 -3.25 -20.67 10.72
CA GLY A 277 -3.07 -19.93 11.96
C GLY A 277 -3.56 -18.48 11.92
N ALA A 278 -3.74 -17.86 10.75
CA ALA A 278 -4.21 -16.47 10.67
C ALA A 278 -5.64 -16.31 11.22
N MET A 279 -6.46 -17.35 11.08
CA MET A 279 -7.87 -17.35 11.48
C MET A 279 -8.12 -17.85 12.92
N ASP A 280 -7.10 -18.34 13.64
CA ASP A 280 -7.29 -19.03 14.93
C ASP A 280 -8.02 -18.15 15.96
N LYS A 281 -7.59 -16.91 16.13
CA LYS A 281 -8.24 -15.94 17.04
C LYS A 281 -9.68 -15.60 16.63
N SER A 282 -9.95 -15.55 15.32
CA SER A 282 -11.30 -15.34 14.80
C SER A 282 -12.19 -16.54 15.12
N MET A 283 -11.68 -17.76 14.96
CA MET A 283 -12.40 -19.00 15.29
C MET A 283 -12.62 -19.17 16.79
N GLU A 284 -11.65 -18.80 17.64
CA GLU A 284 -11.80 -18.73 19.10
C GLU A 284 -12.92 -17.77 19.50
N THR A 285 -12.89 -16.55 18.95
CA THR A 285 -13.91 -15.52 19.21
C THR A 285 -15.30 -15.98 18.75
N ALA A 286 -15.38 -16.66 17.60
CA ALA A 286 -16.62 -17.18 17.06
C ALA A 286 -17.22 -18.29 17.95
N LYS A 287 -16.40 -19.22 18.43
CA LYS A 287 -16.82 -20.26 19.38
C LYS A 287 -17.32 -19.65 20.69
N ALA A 288 -16.59 -18.68 21.24
CA ALA A 288 -16.94 -18.02 22.51
C ALA A 288 -18.28 -17.25 22.45
N ASN A 289 -18.64 -16.71 21.28
CA ASN A 289 -19.85 -15.89 21.10
C ASN A 289 -21.02 -16.65 20.45
N ASN A 290 -20.83 -17.94 20.17
CA ASN A 290 -21.75 -18.73 19.36
C ASN A 290 -22.10 -18.03 18.03
N ALA A 291 -21.08 -17.48 17.33
CA ALA A 291 -21.23 -16.73 16.08
C ALA A 291 -21.57 -17.62 14.88
N ASP A 292 -22.38 -17.12 13.95
CA ASP A 292 -22.82 -17.85 12.75
C ASP A 292 -21.81 -17.75 11.61
N LEU A 293 -21.13 -16.59 11.51
CA LEU A 293 -20.16 -16.27 10.48
C LEU A 293 -18.90 -15.63 11.07
N VAL A 294 -17.79 -15.83 10.37
CA VAL A 294 -16.54 -15.10 10.53
C VAL A 294 -16.21 -14.44 9.21
N LEU A 295 -15.90 -13.16 9.25
CA LEU A 295 -15.34 -12.39 8.14
C LEU A 295 -13.94 -11.93 8.53
N ALA A 296 -12.96 -12.13 7.66
CA ALA A 296 -11.61 -11.62 7.87
C ALA A 296 -11.06 -10.97 6.60
N ASN A 297 -10.56 -9.74 6.73
CA ASN A 297 -9.84 -9.07 5.66
C ASN A 297 -8.33 -9.17 5.89
N ASP A 298 -7.56 -9.12 4.79
CA ASP A 298 -6.13 -8.82 4.86
C ASP A 298 -5.89 -7.32 5.16
N PRO A 299 -4.64 -6.89 5.46
CA PRO A 299 -4.37 -5.57 6.01
C PRO A 299 -4.86 -4.37 5.21
N ASP A 300 -4.91 -4.46 3.89
CA ASP A 300 -5.37 -3.40 2.99
C ASP A 300 -6.81 -3.61 2.48
N ALA A 301 -7.47 -4.66 2.98
CA ALA A 301 -8.87 -4.98 2.81
C ALA A 301 -9.33 -5.17 1.36
N ASP A 302 -8.47 -5.74 0.52
CA ASP A 302 -8.86 -6.20 -0.83
C ASP A 302 -9.13 -7.72 -0.92
N ARG A 303 -8.81 -8.49 0.13
CA ARG A 303 -9.16 -9.91 0.26
C ARG A 303 -10.13 -10.16 1.39
N LEU A 304 -10.96 -11.20 1.23
CA LEU A 304 -11.94 -11.63 2.23
C LEU A 304 -11.88 -13.15 2.39
N CYS A 305 -11.65 -13.61 3.61
CA CYS A 305 -11.96 -14.98 4.02
C CYS A 305 -13.29 -15.01 4.77
N VAL A 306 -14.06 -16.06 4.51
CA VAL A 306 -15.34 -16.32 5.17
C VAL A 306 -15.30 -17.71 5.77
N ALA A 307 -15.65 -17.82 7.05
CA ALA A 307 -15.96 -19.10 7.68
C ALA A 307 -17.38 -19.07 8.24
N TYR A 308 -18.04 -20.22 8.27
CA TYR A 308 -19.39 -20.37 8.79
C TYR A 308 -19.44 -21.55 9.76
N ARG A 309 -20.37 -21.52 10.71
CA ARG A 309 -20.63 -22.66 11.60
C ARG A 309 -21.21 -23.80 10.77
N ASP A 310 -20.52 -24.94 10.76
CA ASP A 310 -21.10 -26.18 10.27
C ASP A 310 -22.17 -26.68 11.25
N SER A 311 -23.26 -27.19 10.69
CA SER A 311 -24.49 -27.59 11.38
C SER A 311 -24.31 -28.74 12.39
#